data_AF-A0A0G2ZCU3-F1
#
_entry.id   AF-A0A0G2ZCU3-F1
#
_cell.length_a   1.000
_cell.length_b   1.000
_cell.length_c   1.000
_cell.angle_alpha   90.00
_cell.angle_beta   90.00
_cell.angle_gamma   90.00
#
_symmetry.space_group_name_H-M   'P 1'
#
loop_
_entity.id
_entity.type
_entity.pdbx_description
1 polymer ?
#
loop_
_entity_poly.entity_id
_entity_poly.type
_entity_poly.pdbx_seq_one_letter_code
_entity_poly.pdbx_strand_id
1 'polypeptide(L)'
;MIESNYQREFEKIAEYYEKSGGDASRFLRRDIVSIIISGDKIIGRNTVEGVNLRAESRDNGVEIWLDVEDDIRIENPIHLCTGYLKPEGTQLVLIHIKLGKNAKVSFLSHCVFPNGKSFTHRMISDIELSESAEMNYEDVHFHSEDGGVTVKATYNATVGKKGVFKNTFHLTKTRVGKLEIEMKVDLDKEAVAEIESKVYEKQDDSVKIIEELNLNGERASGIAKTVIFATDSSKAHIINRAYGNAPYARGHIECKEIVKGGNVNVSTVPELYVKDEKAELTHEASIGRMNIKQLETLMAKGLTENEAIELVVKGMLK
;
A
#
# COMPACT_ATOMS: atom_id res chain seq x y z
N MET A 1 24.51 2.76 11.09
CA MET A 1 24.88 1.90 12.24
C MET A 1 23.64 1.74 13.08
N ILE A 2 23.25 0.51 13.43
CA ILE A 2 22.14 0.27 14.37
C ILE A 2 22.67 0.56 15.77
N GLU A 3 21.97 1.39 16.55
CA GLU A 3 22.33 1.61 17.95
C GLU A 3 22.24 0.29 18.74
N SER A 4 23.24 -0.02 19.57
CA SER A 4 23.37 -1.33 20.23
C SER A 4 22.16 -1.77 21.06
N ASN A 5 21.31 -0.82 21.46
CA ASN A 5 20.11 -1.08 22.26
C ASN A 5 18.91 -1.60 21.45
N TYR A 6 18.95 -1.57 20.11
CA TYR A 6 17.83 -1.97 19.25
C TYR A 6 18.12 -3.19 18.37
N GLN A 7 19.25 -3.86 18.58
CA GLN A 7 19.64 -5.04 17.79
C GLN A 7 18.55 -6.12 17.79
N ARG A 8 17.95 -6.42 18.95
CA ARG A 8 16.87 -7.41 19.08
C ARG A 8 15.57 -7.01 18.37
N GLU A 9 15.27 -5.70 18.30
CA GLU A 9 14.10 -5.19 17.59
C GLU A 9 14.31 -5.27 16.08
N PHE A 10 15.49 -4.87 15.61
CA PHE A 10 15.88 -5.00 14.21
C PHE A 10 15.87 -6.46 13.74
N GLU A 11 16.45 -7.38 14.52
CA GLU A 11 16.46 -8.82 14.20
C GLU A 11 15.04 -9.39 14.03
N LYS A 12 14.10 -8.98 14.88
CA LYS A 12 12.69 -9.40 14.74
C LYS A 12 12.04 -8.79 13.50
N ILE A 13 12.25 -7.51 13.23
CA ILE A 13 11.70 -6.86 12.02
C ILE A 13 12.24 -7.55 10.77
N ALA A 14 13.56 -7.84 10.74
CA ALA A 14 14.21 -8.59 9.68
C ALA A 14 13.62 -10.00 9.51
N GLU A 15 13.43 -10.76 10.59
CA GLU A 15 12.85 -12.11 10.55
C GLU A 15 11.44 -12.10 9.92
N TYR A 16 10.57 -11.19 10.37
CA TYR A 16 9.21 -11.09 9.85
C TYR A 16 9.19 -10.56 8.41
N TYR A 17 10.13 -9.69 8.05
CA TYR A 17 10.31 -9.25 6.67
C TYR A 17 10.69 -10.42 5.76
N GLU A 18 11.63 -11.27 6.15
CA GLU A 18 12.01 -12.48 5.39
C GLU A 18 10.85 -13.47 5.25
N LYS A 19 10.07 -13.70 6.33
CA LYS A 19 8.82 -14.48 6.26
C LYS A 19 7.79 -13.87 5.30
N SER A 20 7.84 -12.56 5.14
CA SER A 20 7.02 -11.82 4.19
C SER A 20 7.58 -11.86 2.76
N GLY A 21 8.62 -12.68 2.50
CA GLY A 21 9.24 -12.85 1.18
C GLY A 21 10.33 -11.82 0.87
N GLY A 22 10.70 -11.03 1.88
CA GLY A 22 11.75 -10.03 1.83
C GLY A 22 13.17 -10.58 1.91
N ASP A 23 14.13 -9.70 1.64
CA ASP A 23 15.56 -9.98 1.77
C ASP A 23 16.18 -8.99 2.78
N ALA A 24 16.19 -9.36 4.06
CA ALA A 24 16.64 -8.48 5.14
C ALA A 24 18.14 -8.12 5.05
N SER A 25 18.94 -8.90 4.30
CA SER A 25 20.36 -8.60 4.06
C SER A 25 20.53 -7.24 3.37
N ARG A 26 19.51 -6.78 2.65
CA ARG A 26 19.52 -5.48 1.97
C ARG A 26 19.46 -4.30 2.93
N PHE A 27 18.84 -4.42 4.09
CA PHE A 27 18.68 -3.29 5.03
C PHE A 27 19.99 -2.65 5.49
N LEU A 28 21.07 -3.43 5.51
CA LEU A 28 22.39 -3.02 5.98
C LEU A 28 23.33 -2.57 4.84
N ARG A 29 22.88 -2.65 3.60
CA ARG A 29 23.64 -2.17 2.45
C ARG A 29 23.79 -0.64 2.53
N ARG A 30 25.00 -0.16 2.26
CA ARG A 30 25.32 1.28 2.30
C ARG A 30 24.93 2.02 1.02
N ASP A 31 24.67 1.30 -0.05
CA ASP A 31 24.31 1.82 -1.37
C ASP A 31 22.79 1.90 -1.61
N ILE A 32 22.00 1.81 -0.54
CA ILE A 32 20.54 1.97 -0.58
C ILE A 32 20.08 3.04 0.40
N VAL A 33 18.98 3.73 0.10
CA VAL A 33 18.33 4.58 1.10
C VAL A 33 17.45 3.69 1.98
N SER A 34 17.55 3.82 3.29
CA SER A 34 16.74 3.05 4.22
C SER A 34 16.43 3.82 5.49
N ILE A 35 15.22 3.61 6.02
CA ILE A 35 14.86 4.01 7.37
C ILE A 35 14.15 2.84 8.07
N ILE A 36 14.48 2.66 9.34
CA ILE A 36 13.94 1.59 10.17
C ILE A 36 13.40 2.21 11.44
N ILE A 37 12.12 2.00 11.67
CA ILE A 37 11.34 2.58 12.76
C ILE A 37 10.83 1.44 13.63
N SER A 38 10.98 1.58 14.94
CA SER A 38 10.40 0.69 15.94
C SER A 38 9.63 1.53 16.95
N GLY A 39 8.31 1.43 16.93
CA GLY A 39 7.45 2.32 17.70
C GLY A 39 7.62 3.78 17.31
N ASP A 40 8.04 4.58 18.29
CA ASP A 40 8.31 6.01 18.17
C ASP A 40 9.80 6.31 17.88
N LYS A 41 10.60 5.28 17.61
CA LYS A 41 12.06 5.40 17.53
C LYS A 41 12.60 5.09 16.15
N ILE A 42 13.61 5.86 15.74
CA ILE A 42 14.37 5.63 14.52
C ILE A 42 15.61 4.81 14.91
N ILE A 43 15.65 3.54 14.51
CA ILE A 43 16.70 2.59 14.93
C ILE A 43 17.74 2.35 13.83
N GLY A 44 17.46 2.77 12.60
CA GLY A 44 18.36 2.68 11.47
C GLY A 44 18.02 3.73 10.42
N ARG A 45 19.06 4.35 9.84
CA ARG A 45 18.93 5.29 8.72
C ARG A 45 20.17 5.22 7.84
N ASN A 46 19.98 5.18 6.53
CA ASN A 46 21.01 5.33 5.52
C ASN A 46 20.48 6.19 4.36
N THR A 47 21.37 6.95 3.73
CA THR A 47 21.04 7.72 2.54
C THR A 47 22.18 7.66 1.52
N VAL A 48 21.91 8.13 0.31
CA VAL A 48 22.87 8.23 -0.79
C VAL A 48 22.89 9.67 -1.31
N GLU A 49 23.84 9.99 -2.18
CA GLU A 49 23.93 11.30 -2.84
C GLU A 49 22.65 11.61 -3.63
N GLY A 50 22.20 12.87 -3.58
CA GLY A 50 20.95 13.32 -4.22
C GLY A 50 19.67 12.96 -3.45
N VAL A 51 19.77 12.32 -2.27
CA VAL A 51 18.63 12.00 -1.41
C VAL A 51 18.83 12.57 -0.01
N ASN A 52 17.98 13.52 0.36
CA ASN A 52 17.93 14.08 1.70
C ASN A 52 16.86 13.36 2.54
N LEU A 53 17.29 12.68 3.60
CA LEU A 53 16.42 11.93 4.50
C LEU A 53 16.54 12.46 5.94
N ARG A 54 15.55 13.22 6.36
CA ARG A 54 15.36 13.67 7.75
C ARG A 54 14.26 12.84 8.39
N ALA A 55 14.45 12.48 9.65
CA ALA A 55 13.40 11.87 10.45
C ALA A 55 13.52 12.29 11.91
N GLU A 56 12.38 12.45 12.57
CA GLU A 56 12.28 12.86 13.97
C GLU A 56 11.29 11.97 14.72
N SER A 57 11.66 11.59 15.95
CA SER A 57 10.74 10.94 16.87
C SER A 57 9.68 11.92 17.37
N ARG A 58 8.47 11.39 17.59
CA ARG A 58 7.32 12.11 18.13
C ARG A 58 6.61 11.25 19.17
N ASP A 59 5.71 11.86 19.93
CA ASP A 59 4.84 11.12 20.84
C ASP A 59 4.07 10.04 20.05
N ASN A 60 4.32 8.78 20.42
CA ASN A 60 3.73 7.61 19.77
C ASN A 60 4.02 7.53 18.27
N GLY A 61 5.16 8.01 17.76
CA GLY A 61 5.35 8.04 16.32
C GLY A 61 6.67 8.62 15.80
N VAL A 62 6.72 8.79 14.49
CA VAL A 62 7.82 9.46 13.80
C VAL A 62 7.30 10.34 12.68
N GLU A 63 8.07 11.35 12.32
CA GLU A 63 7.87 12.14 11.12
C GLU A 63 9.11 12.06 10.24
N ILE A 64 8.90 11.89 8.94
CA ILE A 64 9.93 11.62 7.93
C ILE A 64 9.79 12.64 6.81
N TRP A 65 10.89 13.26 6.41
CA TRP A 65 11.00 14.07 5.21
C TRP A 65 12.03 13.44 4.29
N LEU A 66 11.61 13.17 3.07
CA LEU A 66 12.44 12.57 2.04
C LEU A 66 12.33 13.42 0.78
N ASP A 67 13.42 14.13 0.49
CA ASP A 67 13.55 14.95 -0.70
C ASP A 67 14.58 14.30 -1.63
N VAL A 68 14.21 14.12 -2.90
CA VAL A 68 15.11 13.64 -3.96
C VAL A 68 15.33 14.78 -4.94
N GLU A 69 16.59 15.07 -5.22
CA GLU A 69 16.98 16.16 -6.11
C GLU A 69 16.57 15.91 -7.58
N ASP A 70 16.62 16.95 -8.40
CA ASP A 70 16.37 16.87 -9.83
C ASP A 70 17.34 15.88 -10.51
N ASP A 71 16.86 15.20 -11.55
CA ASP A 71 17.60 14.27 -12.41
C ASP A 71 18.21 13.04 -11.68
N ILE A 72 17.86 12.83 -10.41
CA ILE A 72 18.31 11.66 -9.64
C ILE A 72 17.50 10.43 -10.00
N ARG A 73 18.22 9.36 -10.37
CA ARG A 73 17.66 8.03 -10.57
C ARG A 73 18.25 7.05 -9.58
N ILE A 74 17.38 6.43 -8.78
CA ILE A 74 17.79 5.43 -7.80
C ILE A 74 17.41 4.05 -8.33
N GLU A 75 18.43 3.22 -8.62
CA GLU A 75 18.21 1.86 -9.15
C GLU A 75 17.66 0.90 -8.10
N ASN A 76 18.05 1.05 -6.83
CA ASN A 76 17.58 0.21 -5.73
C ASN A 76 16.38 0.87 -5.03
N PRO A 77 15.36 0.11 -4.61
CA PRO A 77 14.25 0.67 -3.84
C PRO A 77 14.73 1.33 -2.54
N ILE A 78 14.11 2.46 -2.20
CA ILE A 78 14.19 3.06 -0.88
C ILE A 78 13.36 2.22 0.09
N HIS A 79 13.98 1.75 1.17
CA HIS A 79 13.30 0.90 2.16
C HIS A 79 12.74 1.74 3.31
N LEU A 80 11.42 1.68 3.51
CA LEU A 80 10.71 2.31 4.63
C LEU A 80 10.17 1.22 5.56
N CYS A 81 10.94 0.84 6.59
CA CYS A 81 10.56 -0.27 7.46
C CYS A 81 9.98 0.24 8.77
N THR A 82 8.74 -0.11 9.07
CA THR A 82 8.04 0.28 10.29
C THR A 82 7.63 -0.95 11.08
N GLY A 83 8.07 -1.02 12.34
CA GLY A 83 7.75 -2.10 13.27
C GLY A 83 7.11 -1.60 14.55
N TYR A 84 6.30 -2.45 15.18
CA TYR A 84 5.82 -2.26 16.54
C TYR A 84 5.67 -3.63 17.22
N LEU A 85 6.50 -3.90 18.24
CA LEU A 85 6.58 -5.24 18.84
C LEU A 85 5.74 -5.42 20.11
N LYS A 86 5.25 -4.34 20.72
CA LYS A 86 4.40 -4.43 21.92
C LYS A 86 2.97 -4.81 21.51
N PRO A 87 2.20 -5.47 22.41
CA PRO A 87 0.85 -5.91 22.07
C PRO A 87 -0.18 -4.78 21.99
N GLU A 88 0.09 -3.68 22.69
CA GLU A 88 -0.84 -2.57 22.83
C GLU A 88 -0.13 -1.24 22.54
N GLY A 89 -0.88 -0.29 21.99
CA GLY A 89 -0.43 1.09 21.83
C GLY A 89 -0.90 1.73 20.53
N THR A 90 -0.26 2.84 20.18
CA THR A 90 -0.52 3.58 18.95
C THR A 90 0.80 3.98 18.32
N GLN A 91 0.83 3.99 17.00
CA GLN A 91 1.92 4.49 16.19
C GLN A 91 1.38 5.46 15.15
N LEU A 92 1.90 6.68 15.11
CA LEU A 92 1.64 7.69 14.10
C LEU A 92 2.90 7.87 13.24
N VAL A 93 2.79 7.62 11.94
CA VAL A 93 3.89 7.85 10.99
C VAL A 93 3.45 8.94 10.02
N LEU A 94 4.18 10.04 10.00
CA LEU A 94 3.98 11.13 9.05
C LEU A 94 5.12 11.07 8.03
N ILE A 95 4.80 11.04 6.75
CA ILE A 95 5.78 10.91 5.67
C ILE A 95 5.56 12.05 4.67
N HIS A 96 6.61 12.82 4.41
CA HIS A 96 6.62 13.87 3.42
C HIS A 96 7.63 13.49 2.34
N ILE A 97 7.16 13.24 1.12
CA ILE A 97 7.98 12.81 0.00
C ILE A 97 7.94 13.87 -1.08
N LYS A 98 9.12 14.32 -1.53
CA LYS A 98 9.26 15.23 -2.67
C LYS A 98 10.25 14.65 -3.67
N LEU A 99 9.81 14.47 -4.92
CA LEU A 99 10.70 14.11 -6.02
C LEU A 99 10.90 15.32 -6.93
N GLY A 100 12.18 15.67 -7.15
CA GLY A 100 12.62 16.66 -8.12
C GLY A 100 12.30 16.29 -9.56
N LYS A 101 12.51 17.23 -10.49
CA LYS A 101 12.22 17.04 -11.91
C LYS A 101 13.00 15.85 -12.46
N ASN A 102 12.35 15.06 -13.31
CA ASN A 102 12.94 13.85 -13.92
C ASN A 102 13.46 12.79 -12.93
N ALA A 103 13.22 12.95 -11.61
CA ALA A 103 13.71 12.00 -10.62
C ALA A 103 12.93 10.68 -10.73
N LYS A 104 13.62 9.55 -10.53
CA LYS A 104 13.03 8.21 -10.65
C LYS A 104 13.37 7.36 -9.44
N VAL A 105 12.34 6.97 -8.69
CA VAL A 105 12.51 6.29 -7.41
C VAL A 105 11.47 5.19 -7.25
N SER A 106 11.90 4.07 -6.67
CA SER A 106 11.00 3.05 -6.14
C SER A 106 11.09 3.02 -4.62
N PHE A 107 9.97 2.84 -3.95
CA PHE A 107 9.85 2.66 -2.52
C PHE A 107 9.32 1.27 -2.23
N LEU A 108 9.86 0.69 -1.17
CA LEU A 108 9.37 -0.57 -0.63
C LEU A 108 9.19 -0.41 0.88
N SER A 109 7.93 -0.31 1.28
CA SER A 109 7.47 -0.16 2.66
C SER A 109 7.11 -1.51 3.26
N HIS A 110 7.56 -1.75 4.49
CA HIS A 110 7.20 -2.94 5.27
C HIS A 110 6.67 -2.54 6.63
N CYS A 111 5.42 -2.91 6.90
CA CYS A 111 4.74 -2.63 8.16
C CYS A 111 4.54 -3.94 8.94
N VAL A 112 5.27 -4.10 10.05
CA VAL A 112 5.41 -5.37 10.79
C VAL A 112 4.89 -5.23 12.23
N PHE A 113 3.73 -5.82 12.51
CA PHE A 113 3.02 -5.71 13.79
C PHE A 113 2.64 -7.09 14.37
N PRO A 114 3.62 -7.92 14.75
CA PRO A 114 3.43 -9.35 14.93
C PRO A 114 2.71 -9.73 16.24
N ASN A 115 2.58 -8.80 17.19
CA ASN A 115 1.99 -9.07 18.51
C ASN A 115 0.73 -8.21 18.79
N GLY A 116 0.21 -7.48 17.80
CA GLY A 116 -0.83 -6.48 18.00
C GLY A 116 -2.18 -7.05 18.47
N LYS A 117 -2.52 -6.82 19.75
CA LYS A 117 -3.81 -7.20 20.35
C LYS A 117 -4.76 -6.03 20.51
N SER A 118 -4.21 -4.84 20.77
CA SER A 118 -4.95 -3.58 20.78
C SER A 118 -4.00 -2.48 20.29
N PHE A 119 -3.69 -2.53 19.00
CA PHE A 119 -2.67 -1.67 18.41
C PHE A 119 -3.24 -0.89 17.22
N THR A 120 -3.01 0.42 17.20
CA THR A 120 -3.36 1.28 16.07
C THR A 120 -2.12 1.81 15.39
N HIS A 121 -1.93 1.48 14.12
CA HIS A 121 -0.96 2.11 13.24
C HIS A 121 -1.69 3.09 12.30
N ARG A 122 -1.33 4.37 12.40
CA ARG A 122 -1.83 5.42 11.52
C ARG A 122 -0.67 6.01 10.74
N MET A 123 -0.76 5.94 9.41
CA MET A 123 0.22 6.53 8.51
C MET A 123 -0.48 7.58 7.63
N ILE A 124 0.17 8.73 7.49
CA ILE A 124 -0.23 9.79 6.55
C ILE A 124 1.00 10.12 5.71
N SER A 125 0.88 9.95 4.40
CA SER A 125 1.93 10.24 3.43
C SER A 125 1.46 11.35 2.50
N ASP A 126 2.18 12.48 2.53
CA ASP A 126 2.01 13.59 1.60
C ASP A 126 3.14 13.52 0.55
N ILE A 127 2.76 13.41 -0.73
CA ILE A 127 3.65 13.08 -1.84
C ILE A 127 3.53 14.15 -2.92
N GLU A 128 4.66 14.77 -3.27
CA GLU A 128 4.76 15.77 -4.34
C GLU A 128 5.76 15.29 -5.40
N LEU A 129 5.28 15.05 -6.62
CA LEU A 129 6.12 14.70 -7.76
C LEU A 129 6.24 15.90 -8.70
N SER A 130 7.46 16.35 -8.98
CA SER A 130 7.72 17.40 -9.95
C SER A 130 7.50 16.93 -11.40
N GLU A 131 7.66 17.83 -12.37
CA GLU A 131 7.53 17.51 -13.80
C GLU A 131 8.41 16.31 -14.19
N SER A 132 7.78 15.34 -14.88
CA SER A 132 8.40 14.10 -15.37
C SER A 132 9.06 13.22 -14.30
N ALA A 133 8.75 13.42 -13.01
CA ALA A 133 9.21 12.54 -11.94
C ALA A 133 8.40 11.23 -11.92
N GLU A 134 9.06 10.11 -11.60
CA GLU A 134 8.45 8.79 -11.55
C GLU A 134 8.65 8.16 -10.17
N MET A 135 7.54 7.74 -9.55
CA MET A 135 7.52 7.07 -8.26
C MET A 135 6.76 5.76 -8.38
N ASN A 136 7.37 4.68 -7.90
CA ASN A 136 6.68 3.43 -7.60
C ASN A 136 6.72 3.19 -6.08
N TYR A 137 5.60 2.89 -5.45
CA TYR A 137 5.51 2.63 -4.02
C TYR A 137 4.81 1.29 -3.79
N GLU A 138 5.47 0.38 -3.10
CA GLU A 138 4.89 -0.89 -2.69
C GLU A 138 4.82 -0.92 -1.16
N ASP A 139 3.61 -1.09 -0.61
CA ASP A 139 3.34 -1.14 0.82
C ASP A 139 2.92 -2.54 1.25
N VAL A 140 3.77 -3.22 2.00
CA VAL A 140 3.55 -4.62 2.38
C VAL A 140 3.31 -4.73 3.88
N HIS A 141 2.16 -5.31 4.24
CA HIS A 141 1.71 -5.42 5.62
C HIS A 141 1.78 -6.87 6.13
N PHE A 142 2.31 -7.01 7.36
CA PHE A 142 2.36 -8.27 8.10
C PHE A 142 1.98 -8.04 9.57
N HIS A 143 0.87 -8.65 10.00
CA HIS A 143 0.29 -8.42 11.33
C HIS A 143 0.14 -9.72 12.13
N SER A 144 -0.22 -9.59 13.40
CA SER A 144 -0.60 -10.71 14.24
C SER A 144 -1.88 -11.40 13.76
N GLU A 145 -1.99 -12.70 14.01
CA GLU A 145 -3.21 -13.48 13.77
C GLU A 145 -4.36 -13.17 14.75
N ASP A 146 -4.10 -12.39 15.80
CA ASP A 146 -5.08 -12.08 16.86
C ASP A 146 -6.25 -11.17 16.39
N GLY A 147 -6.12 -10.49 15.25
CA GLY A 147 -7.15 -9.56 14.75
C GLY A 147 -7.23 -8.23 15.53
N GLY A 148 -6.26 -7.95 16.40
CA GLY A 148 -6.23 -6.77 17.28
C GLY A 148 -5.58 -5.52 16.69
N VAL A 149 -5.24 -5.54 15.40
CA VAL A 149 -4.55 -4.45 14.71
C VAL A 149 -5.56 -3.57 13.98
N THR A 150 -5.42 -2.25 14.14
CA THR A 150 -6.07 -1.24 13.32
C THR A 150 -5.03 -0.54 12.47
N VAL A 151 -5.16 -0.61 11.15
CA VAL A 151 -4.34 0.16 10.20
C VAL A 151 -5.19 1.26 9.58
N LYS A 152 -4.64 2.48 9.59
CA LYS A 152 -5.19 3.64 8.86
C LYS A 152 -4.09 4.22 7.99
N ALA A 153 -4.17 4.06 6.68
CA ALA A 153 -3.19 4.55 5.73
C ALA A 153 -3.81 5.60 4.83
N THR A 154 -3.27 6.81 4.85
CA THR A 154 -3.68 7.91 3.96
C THR A 154 -2.53 8.30 3.05
N TYR A 155 -2.76 8.30 1.75
CA TYR A 155 -1.83 8.71 0.71
C TYR A 155 -2.41 9.90 -0.04
N ASN A 156 -1.78 11.06 0.08
CA ASN A 156 -2.12 12.27 -0.67
C ASN A 156 -1.01 12.53 -1.69
N ALA A 157 -1.29 12.32 -2.98
CA ALA A 157 -0.31 12.50 -4.03
C ALA A 157 -0.70 13.62 -4.98
N THR A 158 0.24 14.55 -5.23
CA THR A 158 0.15 15.53 -6.32
C THR A 158 1.22 15.19 -7.35
N VAL A 159 0.80 14.90 -8.58
CA VAL A 159 1.67 14.49 -9.68
C VAL A 159 1.75 15.60 -10.72
N GLY A 160 2.93 16.20 -10.81
CA GLY A 160 3.23 17.24 -11.80
C GLY A 160 3.17 16.71 -13.23
N LYS A 161 3.18 17.65 -14.18
CA LYS A 161 3.09 17.36 -15.62
C LYS A 161 4.02 16.22 -16.05
N LYS A 162 3.48 15.27 -16.83
CA LYS A 162 4.20 14.07 -17.31
C LYS A 162 4.79 13.16 -16.22
N GLY A 163 4.47 13.40 -14.94
CA GLY A 163 4.89 12.54 -13.85
C GLY A 163 4.14 11.20 -13.86
N VAL A 164 4.74 10.19 -13.23
CA VAL A 164 4.15 8.86 -13.09
C VAL A 164 4.14 8.46 -11.63
N PHE A 165 2.95 8.15 -11.11
CA PHE A 165 2.78 7.67 -9.74
C PHE A 165 2.18 6.27 -9.74
N LYS A 166 2.85 5.32 -9.09
CA LYS A 166 2.32 3.99 -8.84
C LYS A 166 2.33 3.70 -7.36
N ASN A 167 1.22 3.24 -6.82
CA ASN A 167 1.13 2.83 -5.42
C ASN A 167 0.34 1.52 -5.31
N THR A 168 0.97 0.49 -4.75
CA THR A 168 0.36 -0.80 -4.51
C THR A 168 0.40 -1.13 -3.03
N PHE A 169 -0.77 -1.35 -2.43
CA PHE A 169 -0.93 -1.82 -1.06
C PHE A 169 -1.22 -3.32 -1.01
N HIS A 170 -0.47 -4.05 -0.18
CA HIS A 170 -0.57 -5.50 0.00
C HIS A 170 -0.82 -5.87 1.46
N LEU A 171 -1.99 -6.43 1.73
CA LEU A 171 -2.27 -7.23 2.93
C LEU A 171 -2.81 -8.59 2.49
N THR A 172 -1.93 -9.48 2.07
CA THR A 172 -2.31 -10.73 1.37
C THR A 172 -1.96 -12.00 2.14
N LYS A 173 -1.16 -11.90 3.20
CA LYS A 173 -0.63 -13.04 3.96
C LYS A 173 -1.31 -13.22 5.31
N THR A 174 -1.31 -12.15 6.10
CA THR A 174 -1.91 -12.12 7.44
C THR A 174 -3.27 -11.44 7.40
N ARG A 175 -4.02 -11.58 8.49
CA ARG A 175 -5.24 -10.78 8.73
C ARG A 175 -4.90 -9.45 9.42
N VAL A 176 -5.90 -8.62 9.70
CA VAL A 176 -5.70 -7.35 10.42
C VAL A 176 -6.60 -7.21 11.65
N GLY A 177 -7.90 -7.09 11.47
CA GLY A 177 -8.85 -6.57 12.46
C GLY A 177 -9.63 -5.42 11.86
N LYS A 178 -8.99 -4.26 11.74
CA LYS A 178 -9.57 -3.11 11.05
C LYS A 178 -8.58 -2.44 10.10
N LEU A 179 -9.00 -2.21 8.86
CA LEU A 179 -8.21 -1.54 7.83
C LEU A 179 -8.99 -0.38 7.22
N GLU A 180 -8.41 0.80 7.22
CA GLU A 180 -8.89 1.98 6.49
C GLU A 180 -7.77 2.46 5.57
N ILE A 181 -8.00 2.43 4.26
CA ILE A 181 -7.08 2.96 3.25
C ILE A 181 -7.75 4.13 2.55
N GLU A 182 -7.02 5.21 2.38
CA GLU A 182 -7.40 6.35 1.55
C GLU A 182 -6.24 6.70 0.63
N MET A 183 -6.45 6.58 -0.69
CA MET A 183 -5.50 7.01 -1.71
C MET A 183 -6.14 8.09 -2.55
N LYS A 184 -5.62 9.31 -2.48
CA LYS A 184 -6.07 10.44 -3.28
C LYS A 184 -4.93 10.94 -4.15
N VAL A 185 -5.16 10.99 -5.45
CA VAL A 185 -4.16 11.39 -6.44
C VAL A 185 -4.67 12.52 -7.32
N ASP A 186 -3.97 13.65 -7.31
CA ASP A 186 -4.19 14.79 -8.19
C ASP A 186 -3.19 14.77 -9.34
N LEU A 187 -3.69 14.71 -10.57
CA LEU A 187 -2.91 14.51 -11.79
C LEU A 187 -2.92 15.76 -12.67
N ASP A 188 -1.74 16.32 -12.92
CA ASP A 188 -1.54 17.43 -13.87
C ASP A 188 -1.43 16.93 -15.32
N LYS A 189 -1.13 17.84 -16.26
CA LYS A 189 -1.11 17.58 -17.72
C LYS A 189 -0.23 16.38 -18.07
N GLU A 190 -0.78 15.44 -18.83
CA GLU A 190 -0.09 14.22 -19.26
C GLU A 190 0.46 13.35 -18.10
N ALA A 191 0.06 13.61 -16.85
CA ALA A 191 0.46 12.80 -15.71
C ALA A 191 -0.30 11.46 -15.68
N VAL A 192 0.33 10.45 -15.09
CA VAL A 192 -0.19 9.07 -15.04
C VAL A 192 -0.23 8.57 -13.60
N ALA A 193 -1.33 7.95 -13.18
CA ALA A 193 -1.39 7.19 -11.94
C ALA A 193 -1.85 5.73 -12.12
N GLU A 194 -1.31 4.85 -11.29
CA GLU A 194 -1.84 3.51 -11.05
C GLU A 194 -1.87 3.28 -9.54
N ILE A 195 -3.06 3.20 -8.96
CA ILE A 195 -3.25 2.87 -7.54
C ILE A 195 -3.91 1.50 -7.43
N GLU A 196 -3.40 0.66 -6.54
CA GLU A 196 -3.85 -0.72 -6.40
C GLU A 196 -3.91 -1.15 -4.93
N SER A 197 -5.04 -1.71 -4.51
CA SER A 197 -5.20 -2.33 -3.18
C SER A 197 -5.49 -3.83 -3.32
N LYS A 198 -4.64 -4.67 -2.72
CA LYS A 198 -4.80 -6.13 -2.67
C LYS A 198 -4.94 -6.59 -1.22
N VAL A 199 -6.13 -7.06 -0.86
CA VAL A 199 -6.43 -7.46 0.53
C VAL A 199 -7.04 -8.86 0.58
N TYR A 200 -6.44 -9.73 1.40
CA TYR A 200 -7.06 -10.96 1.88
C TYR A 200 -7.54 -10.73 3.31
N GLU A 201 -8.83 -10.42 3.45
CA GLU A 201 -9.46 -10.28 4.76
C GLU A 201 -10.00 -11.64 5.27
N LYS A 202 -9.79 -11.91 6.55
CA LYS A 202 -10.10 -13.19 7.20
C LYS A 202 -10.92 -12.99 8.47
N GLN A 203 -11.60 -14.05 8.91
CA GLN A 203 -12.34 -14.11 10.18
C GLN A 203 -13.34 -12.95 10.32
N ASP A 204 -13.13 -12.02 11.25
CA ASP A 204 -13.99 -10.86 11.53
C ASP A 204 -13.36 -9.51 11.11
N ASP A 205 -12.40 -9.54 10.17
CA ASP A 205 -11.79 -8.33 9.62
C ASP A 205 -12.82 -7.34 9.06
N SER A 206 -12.55 -6.05 9.24
CA SER A 206 -13.31 -4.95 8.65
C SER A 206 -12.41 -4.05 7.81
N VAL A 207 -12.67 -4.02 6.51
CA VAL A 207 -11.91 -3.25 5.52
C VAL A 207 -12.75 -2.11 4.95
N LYS A 208 -12.15 -0.92 4.90
CA LYS A 208 -12.66 0.23 4.15
C LYS A 208 -11.57 0.77 3.25
N ILE A 209 -11.86 0.91 1.97
CA ILE A 209 -10.93 1.44 0.97
C ILE A 209 -11.60 2.61 0.26
N ILE A 210 -10.89 3.73 0.18
CA ILE A 210 -11.25 4.89 -0.63
C ILE A 210 -10.10 5.14 -1.60
N GLU A 211 -10.38 5.07 -2.89
CA GLU A 211 -9.41 5.34 -3.95
C GLU A 211 -9.98 6.44 -4.85
N GLU A 212 -9.24 7.54 -5.03
CA GLU A 212 -9.71 8.73 -5.74
C GLU A 212 -8.68 9.24 -6.74
N LEU A 213 -9.07 9.27 -8.01
CA LEU A 213 -8.30 9.84 -9.12
C LEU A 213 -8.90 11.18 -9.54
N ASN A 214 -8.13 12.26 -9.39
CA ASN A 214 -8.47 13.60 -9.86
C ASN A 214 -7.67 13.93 -11.13
N LEU A 215 -8.27 13.68 -12.30
CA LEU A 215 -7.65 13.87 -13.61
C LEU A 215 -7.76 15.34 -14.05
N ASN A 216 -6.96 16.20 -13.41
CA ASN A 216 -7.06 17.66 -13.50
C ASN A 216 -6.37 18.27 -14.73
N GLY A 217 -5.39 17.57 -15.31
CA GLY A 217 -4.66 18.05 -16.47
C GLY A 217 -5.13 17.47 -17.81
N GLU A 218 -4.90 18.21 -18.89
CA GLU A 218 -5.12 17.72 -20.25
C GLU A 218 -4.37 16.40 -20.47
N ARG A 219 -5.05 15.37 -20.99
CA ARG A 219 -4.50 14.02 -21.21
C ARG A 219 -3.95 13.34 -19.94
N ALA A 220 -4.34 13.77 -18.74
CA ALA A 220 -4.07 13.01 -17.52
C ALA A 220 -4.73 11.62 -17.61
N SER A 221 -4.05 10.58 -17.12
CA SER A 221 -4.61 9.23 -17.14
C SER A 221 -4.41 8.50 -15.82
N GLY A 222 -5.36 7.64 -15.44
CA GLY A 222 -5.31 6.96 -14.16
C GLY A 222 -6.04 5.64 -14.15
N ILE A 223 -5.51 4.68 -13.40
CA ILE A 223 -6.20 3.42 -13.08
C ILE A 223 -6.25 3.23 -11.58
N ALA A 224 -7.43 2.91 -11.05
CA ALA A 224 -7.62 2.48 -9.67
C ALA A 224 -8.09 1.03 -9.68
N LYS A 225 -7.33 0.14 -9.02
CA LYS A 225 -7.59 -1.30 -8.98
C LYS A 225 -7.80 -1.75 -7.54
N THR A 226 -8.93 -2.38 -7.26
CA THR A 226 -9.15 -3.00 -5.95
C THR A 226 -9.40 -4.49 -6.13
N VAL A 227 -8.63 -5.31 -5.41
CA VAL A 227 -8.78 -6.77 -5.39
C VAL A 227 -8.95 -7.25 -3.95
N ILE A 228 -10.12 -7.77 -3.62
CA ILE A 228 -10.47 -8.28 -2.28
C ILE A 228 -10.77 -9.76 -2.33
N PHE A 229 -10.16 -10.52 -1.44
CA PHE A 229 -10.60 -11.87 -1.12
C PHE A 229 -11.14 -11.89 0.30
N ALA A 230 -12.45 -12.09 0.43
CA ALA A 230 -13.19 -11.97 1.68
C ALA A 230 -13.69 -13.33 2.17
N THR A 231 -13.30 -13.72 3.39
CA THR A 231 -13.68 -15.01 3.98
C THR A 231 -14.37 -14.93 5.32
N ASP A 232 -14.96 -16.05 5.73
CA ASP A 232 -15.50 -16.27 7.07
C ASP A 232 -16.70 -15.36 7.38
N SER A 233 -16.46 -14.27 8.11
CA SER A 233 -17.43 -13.26 8.55
C SER A 233 -16.94 -11.83 8.34
N SER A 234 -15.97 -11.64 7.43
CA SER A 234 -15.35 -10.35 7.16
C SER A 234 -16.30 -9.36 6.49
N LYS A 235 -15.91 -8.08 6.52
CA LYS A 235 -16.70 -6.99 5.94
C LYS A 235 -15.82 -6.03 5.17
N ALA A 236 -16.14 -5.80 3.90
CA ALA A 236 -15.46 -4.82 3.06
C ALA A 236 -16.43 -3.75 2.53
N HIS A 237 -15.98 -2.49 2.57
CA HIS A 237 -16.65 -1.36 1.94
C HIS A 237 -15.65 -0.55 1.10
N ILE A 238 -15.80 -0.65 -0.21
CA ILE A 238 -14.89 -0.05 -1.19
C ILE A 238 -15.61 1.13 -1.85
N ILE A 239 -14.92 2.26 -1.95
CA ILE A 239 -15.37 3.45 -2.67
C ILE A 239 -14.27 3.84 -3.65
N ASN A 240 -14.55 3.77 -4.95
CA ASN A 240 -13.62 4.19 -5.99
C ASN A 240 -14.19 5.40 -6.72
N ARG A 241 -13.37 6.44 -6.87
CA ARG A 241 -13.74 7.72 -7.46
C ARG A 241 -12.83 8.07 -8.60
N ALA A 242 -13.42 8.54 -9.69
CA ALA A 242 -12.66 9.14 -10.78
C ALA A 242 -13.33 10.44 -11.26
N TYR A 243 -12.57 11.51 -11.29
CA TYR A 243 -13.00 12.83 -11.73
C TYR A 243 -12.27 13.20 -13.03
N GLY A 244 -12.96 13.11 -14.17
CA GLY A 244 -12.47 13.51 -15.49
C GLY A 244 -12.65 15.02 -15.68
N ASN A 245 -11.68 15.81 -15.19
CA ASN A 245 -11.80 17.26 -15.07
C ASN A 245 -11.25 18.05 -16.27
N ALA A 246 -10.57 17.41 -17.22
CA ALA A 246 -9.84 18.08 -18.30
C ALA A 246 -9.92 17.35 -19.65
N PRO A 247 -9.63 18.03 -20.77
CA PRO A 247 -9.74 17.45 -22.11
C PRO A 247 -8.86 16.21 -22.29
N TYR A 248 -9.45 15.18 -22.90
CA TYR A 248 -8.78 13.92 -23.21
C TYR A 248 -8.25 13.17 -21.97
N ALA A 249 -8.69 13.54 -20.77
CA ALA A 249 -8.41 12.79 -19.56
C ALA A 249 -9.03 11.39 -19.63
N ARG A 250 -8.33 10.37 -19.13
CA ARG A 250 -8.77 8.97 -19.18
C ARG A 250 -8.66 8.27 -17.83
N GLY A 251 -9.77 7.77 -17.32
CA GLY A 251 -9.81 7.03 -16.06
C GLY A 251 -10.38 5.63 -16.24
N HIS A 252 -9.83 4.66 -15.51
CA HIS A 252 -10.41 3.33 -15.40
C HIS A 252 -10.45 2.90 -13.94
N ILE A 253 -11.58 2.33 -13.52
CA ILE A 253 -11.73 1.69 -12.21
C ILE A 253 -11.95 0.20 -12.46
N GLU A 254 -11.17 -0.65 -11.80
CA GLU A 254 -11.28 -2.10 -11.85
C GLU A 254 -11.47 -2.66 -10.43
N CYS A 255 -12.63 -3.26 -10.17
CA CYS A 255 -12.98 -3.83 -8.88
C CYS A 255 -13.21 -5.34 -8.99
N LYS A 256 -12.51 -6.11 -8.17
CA LYS A 256 -12.61 -7.57 -8.15
C LYS A 256 -12.67 -8.08 -6.73
N GLU A 257 -13.86 -8.49 -6.32
CA GLU A 257 -14.11 -9.01 -5.00
C GLU A 257 -14.63 -10.45 -5.04
N ILE A 258 -13.96 -11.34 -4.32
CA ILE A 258 -14.37 -12.72 -4.14
C ILE A 258 -14.84 -12.95 -2.71
N VAL A 259 -16.02 -13.56 -2.57
CA VAL A 259 -16.58 -13.95 -1.27
C VAL A 259 -16.55 -15.47 -1.06
N LYS A 260 -16.13 -15.92 0.12
CA LYS A 260 -16.23 -17.32 0.57
C LYS A 260 -16.58 -17.40 2.06
N GLY A 261 -17.83 -17.69 2.37
CA GLY A 261 -18.31 -17.86 3.74
C GLY A 261 -19.77 -17.49 3.86
N GLY A 262 -20.44 -17.93 4.93
CA GLY A 262 -21.87 -17.68 5.13
C GLY A 262 -22.20 -16.26 5.62
N ASN A 263 -21.23 -15.54 6.20
CA ASN A 263 -21.44 -14.27 6.88
C ASN A 263 -20.55 -13.13 6.35
N VAL A 264 -20.05 -13.27 5.12
CA VAL A 264 -19.20 -12.26 4.46
C VAL A 264 -20.07 -11.15 3.88
N ASN A 265 -19.69 -9.89 4.11
CA ASN A 265 -20.41 -8.73 3.58
C ASN A 265 -19.47 -7.81 2.80
N VAL A 266 -19.58 -7.80 1.48
CA VAL A 266 -18.76 -6.95 0.61
C VAL A 266 -19.65 -5.98 -0.14
N SER A 267 -19.24 -4.71 -0.19
CA SER A 267 -19.90 -3.66 -0.95
C SER A 267 -18.87 -2.81 -1.69
N THR A 268 -19.18 -2.45 -2.92
CA THR A 268 -18.38 -1.53 -3.73
C THR A 268 -19.27 -0.40 -4.24
N VAL A 269 -18.78 0.83 -4.20
CA VAL A 269 -19.48 2.04 -4.63
C VAL A 269 -18.58 2.82 -5.59
N PRO A 270 -18.78 2.67 -6.91
CA PRO A 270 -18.08 3.47 -7.90
C PRO A 270 -18.75 4.85 -8.05
N GLU A 271 -17.93 5.89 -8.18
CA GLU A 271 -18.37 7.26 -8.46
C GLU A 271 -17.50 7.84 -9.58
N LEU A 272 -18.08 7.94 -10.78
CA LEU A 272 -17.42 8.50 -11.96
C LEU A 272 -18.07 9.84 -12.29
N TYR A 273 -17.28 10.90 -12.34
CA TYR A 273 -17.77 12.24 -12.61
C TYR A 273 -16.97 12.90 -13.73
N VAL A 274 -17.64 13.24 -14.82
CA VAL A 274 -17.05 13.90 -16.00
C VAL A 274 -17.45 15.37 -16.00
N LYS A 275 -16.47 16.27 -15.95
CA LYS A 275 -16.67 17.73 -16.08
C LYS A 275 -16.31 18.27 -17.46
N ASP A 276 -15.46 17.56 -18.21
CA ASP A 276 -15.02 17.95 -19.55
C ASP A 276 -15.60 17.01 -20.61
N GLU A 277 -16.17 17.56 -21.69
CA GLU A 277 -16.83 16.79 -22.75
C GLU A 277 -15.90 15.81 -23.50
N LYS A 278 -14.58 16.02 -23.42
CA LYS A 278 -13.57 15.18 -24.09
C LYS A 278 -12.93 14.16 -23.15
N ALA A 279 -13.32 14.12 -21.88
CA ALA A 279 -12.82 13.13 -20.93
C ALA A 279 -13.59 11.81 -21.05
N GLU A 280 -12.91 10.71 -20.75
CA GLU A 280 -13.47 9.36 -20.80
C GLU A 280 -13.16 8.63 -19.48
N LEU A 281 -14.21 8.11 -18.84
CA LEU A 281 -14.08 7.30 -17.63
C LEU A 281 -14.77 5.96 -17.85
N THR A 282 -14.15 4.89 -17.38
CA THR A 282 -14.66 3.52 -17.51
C THR A 282 -14.61 2.80 -16.17
N HIS A 283 -15.48 1.82 -15.99
CA HIS A 283 -15.58 1.05 -14.77
C HIS A 283 -15.94 -0.40 -15.06
N GLU A 284 -15.16 -1.32 -14.50
CA GLU A 284 -15.39 -2.75 -14.52
C GLU A 284 -15.41 -3.29 -13.08
N ALA A 285 -16.48 -3.97 -12.70
CA ALA A 285 -16.62 -4.56 -11.37
C ALA A 285 -17.11 -6.00 -11.42
N SER A 286 -16.55 -6.83 -10.54
CA SER A 286 -17.01 -8.20 -10.31
C SER A 286 -17.00 -8.53 -8.84
N ILE A 287 -18.19 -8.68 -8.25
CA ILE A 287 -18.37 -9.22 -6.89
C ILE A 287 -19.00 -10.59 -7.02
N GLY A 288 -18.34 -11.63 -6.53
CA GLY A 288 -18.85 -12.98 -6.73
C GLY A 288 -18.29 -14.04 -5.81
N ARG A 289 -18.96 -15.20 -5.79
CA ARG A 289 -18.46 -16.38 -5.08
C ARG A 289 -17.18 -16.90 -5.70
N MET A 290 -16.35 -17.54 -4.90
CA MET A 290 -15.21 -18.30 -5.41
C MET A 290 -15.66 -19.43 -6.36
N ASN A 291 -14.91 -19.65 -7.44
CA ASN A 291 -15.20 -20.70 -8.41
C ASN A 291 -14.94 -22.10 -7.83
N ILE A 292 -16.03 -22.79 -7.47
CA ILE A 292 -15.98 -24.13 -6.86
C ILE A 292 -15.29 -25.15 -7.79
N LYS A 293 -15.51 -25.10 -9.10
CA LYS A 293 -14.86 -26.05 -10.05
C LYS A 293 -13.34 -25.90 -10.06
N GLN A 294 -12.84 -24.67 -9.89
CA GLN A 294 -11.41 -24.41 -9.78
C GLN A 294 -10.84 -25.05 -8.51
N LEU A 295 -11.53 -24.92 -7.37
CA LEU A 295 -11.14 -25.57 -6.11
C LEU A 295 -11.17 -27.10 -6.24
N GLU A 296 -12.26 -27.66 -6.75
CA GLU A 296 -12.42 -29.11 -6.96
C GLU A 296 -11.30 -29.67 -7.84
N THR A 297 -10.89 -28.93 -8.87
CA THR A 297 -9.77 -29.32 -9.75
C THR A 297 -8.44 -29.36 -9.01
N LEU A 298 -8.19 -28.39 -8.13
CA LEU A 298 -6.98 -28.34 -7.31
C LEU A 298 -6.98 -29.44 -6.26
N MET A 299 -8.13 -29.70 -5.64
CA MET A 299 -8.30 -30.78 -4.67
C MET A 299 -8.15 -32.17 -5.31
N ALA A 300 -8.68 -32.36 -6.52
CA ALA A 300 -8.49 -33.58 -7.29
C ALA A 300 -7.02 -33.83 -7.67
N LYS A 301 -6.18 -32.78 -7.68
CA LYS A 301 -4.73 -32.89 -7.85
C LYS A 301 -3.96 -33.15 -6.55
N GLY A 302 -4.67 -33.37 -5.43
CA GLY A 302 -4.09 -33.79 -4.16
C GLY A 302 -3.92 -32.67 -3.13
N LEU A 303 -4.40 -31.45 -3.41
CA LEU A 303 -4.40 -30.37 -2.43
C LEU A 303 -5.59 -30.51 -1.45
N THR A 304 -5.38 -30.12 -0.20
CA THR A 304 -6.49 -29.87 0.73
C THR A 304 -7.30 -28.65 0.27
N GLU A 305 -8.52 -28.49 0.79
CA GLU A 305 -9.34 -27.31 0.46
C GLU A 305 -8.61 -26.01 0.80
N ASN A 306 -7.96 -25.93 1.96
CA ASN A 306 -7.21 -24.75 2.38
C ASN A 306 -6.01 -24.46 1.46
N GLU A 307 -5.24 -25.47 1.08
CA GLU A 307 -4.13 -25.29 0.14
C GLU A 307 -4.62 -24.86 -1.25
N ALA A 308 -5.77 -25.38 -1.71
CA ALA A 308 -6.39 -24.95 -2.95
C ALA A 308 -6.85 -23.48 -2.89
N ILE A 309 -7.47 -23.06 -1.78
CA ILE A 309 -7.87 -21.66 -1.55
C ILE A 309 -6.63 -20.76 -1.59
N GLU A 310 -5.61 -21.07 -0.80
CA GLU A 310 -4.36 -20.29 -0.75
C GLU A 310 -3.72 -20.15 -2.14
N LEU A 311 -3.76 -21.20 -2.96
CA LEU A 311 -3.24 -21.15 -4.32
C LEU A 311 -4.08 -20.26 -5.25
N VAL A 312 -5.41 -20.29 -5.14
CA VAL A 312 -6.31 -19.39 -5.88
C VAL A 312 -6.09 -17.95 -5.46
N VAL A 313 -6.05 -17.68 -4.15
CA VAL A 313 -5.80 -16.36 -3.57
C VAL A 313 -4.46 -15.82 -4.05
N LYS A 314 -3.39 -16.62 -3.96
CA LYS A 314 -2.05 -16.25 -4.44
C LYS A 314 -2.02 -15.94 -5.94
N GLY A 315 -2.80 -16.65 -6.76
CA GLY A 315 -2.91 -16.35 -8.19
C GLY A 315 -3.67 -15.06 -8.47
N MET A 316 -4.65 -14.72 -7.63
CA MET A 316 -5.46 -13.52 -7.78
C MET A 316 -4.79 -12.25 -7.24
N LEU A 317 -4.05 -12.37 -6.14
CA LEU A 317 -3.39 -11.28 -5.43
C LEU A 317 -1.91 -11.13 -5.81
N LYS A 318 -1.47 -11.75 -6.92
CA LYS A 318 -0.12 -11.59 -7.46
C LYS A 318 0.06 -10.24 -8.14
#